data_AF-A0A380TKP0-F1
#
_entry.id   AF-A0A380TKP0-F1
#
_cell.length_a   1.000
_cell.length_b   1.000
_cell.length_c   1.000
_cell.angle_alpha   90.00
_cell.angle_beta   90.00
_cell.angle_gamma   90.00
#
_symmetry.space_group_name_H-M   'P 1'
#
loop_
_entity.id
_entity.type
_entity.pdbx_description
1 polymer ?
#
loop_
_entity_poly.entity_id
_entity_poly.type
_entity_poly.pdbx_seq_one_letter_code
_entity_poly.pdbx_strand_id
1 'polypeptide(L)'
;MTISNEVFDGLLSGCATADDLLGEEGLFKQLKKALLERMLGAEPNVHLGYEKGDSAGRGSGNSRNGYCGKTVLSDEGALDLSIPRDQNGTFEPQLVTKGKTRFGGEACPRAGQGRTRGTTGSSGSMAAE
;
A
#
# COMPACT_ATOMS: atom_id res chain seq x y z
N MET A 1 23.83 -1.32 9.64
CA MET A 1 23.02 -2.32 10.35
C MET A 1 23.64 -3.68 10.10
N THR A 2 23.93 -4.45 11.14
CA THR A 2 24.48 -5.82 11.02
C THR A 2 23.38 -6.81 11.35
N ILE A 3 23.08 -7.72 10.43
CA ILE A 3 22.13 -8.81 10.64
C ILE A 3 22.92 -10.03 11.13
N SER A 4 22.47 -10.68 12.20
CA SER A 4 23.11 -11.87 12.76
C SER A 4 22.87 -13.12 11.89
N ASN A 5 23.87 -14.02 11.82
CA ASN A 5 23.75 -15.29 11.09
C ASN A 5 22.61 -16.18 11.59
N GLU A 6 22.32 -16.15 12.90
CA GLU A 6 21.19 -16.88 13.51
C GLU A 6 19.83 -16.55 12.85
N VAL A 7 19.65 -15.30 12.41
CA VAL A 7 18.41 -14.87 11.75
C VAL A 7 18.33 -15.46 10.34
N PHE A 8 19.46 -15.52 9.64
CA PHE A 8 19.53 -16.14 8.31
C PHE A 8 19.30 -17.65 8.39
N ASP A 9 19.90 -18.33 9.36
CA ASP A 9 19.70 -19.77 9.56
C ASP A 9 18.24 -20.09 9.91
N GLY A 10 17.61 -19.26 10.75
CA GLY A 10 16.18 -19.37 11.05
C GLY A 10 15.29 -19.18 9.82
N LEU A 11 15.57 -18.15 9.02
CA LEU A 11 14.82 -17.86 7.80
C LEU A 11 14.99 -18.95 6.72
N LEU A 12 16.19 -19.51 6.59
CA LEU A 12 16.51 -20.53 5.57
C LEU A 12 16.11 -21.95 5.99
N SER A 13 15.80 -22.19 7.27
CA SER A 13 15.43 -23.51 7.78
C SER A 13 14.24 -24.17 7.06
N GLY A 14 13.39 -23.39 6.38
CA GLY A 14 12.22 -23.85 5.62
C GLY A 14 12.33 -23.72 4.10
N CYS A 15 13.45 -23.25 3.55
CA CYS A 15 13.61 -23.04 2.10
C CYS A 15 14.53 -24.11 1.51
N ALA A 16 14.00 -24.97 0.62
CA ALA A 16 14.77 -26.04 -0.01
C ALA A 16 15.15 -25.71 -1.45
N THR A 17 14.37 -24.86 -2.12
CA THR A 17 14.54 -24.54 -3.54
C THR A 17 14.72 -23.04 -3.78
N ALA A 18 15.30 -22.68 -4.94
CA ALA A 18 15.40 -21.28 -5.35
C ALA A 18 14.02 -20.62 -5.53
N ASP A 19 12.99 -21.41 -5.83
CA ASP A 19 11.61 -20.95 -5.96
C ASP A 19 11.00 -20.58 -4.60
N ASP A 20 11.28 -21.32 -3.53
CA ASP A 20 10.81 -20.97 -2.17
C ASP A 20 11.39 -19.63 -1.69
N LEU A 21 12.57 -19.25 -2.19
CA LEU A 21 13.22 -17.98 -1.88
C LEU A 21 12.68 -16.85 -2.78
N LEU A 22 12.77 -17.01 -4.10
CA LEU A 22 12.59 -15.96 -5.11
C LEU A 22 11.30 -16.07 -5.93
N GLY A 23 10.48 -17.08 -5.69
CA GLY A 23 9.23 -17.31 -6.40
C GLY A 23 8.18 -16.23 -6.12
N GLU A 24 7.05 -16.32 -6.82
CA GLU A 24 5.97 -15.31 -6.76
C GLU A 24 5.38 -15.13 -5.34
N GLU A 25 5.40 -16.21 -4.53
CA GLU A 25 5.02 -16.23 -3.11
C GLU A 25 6.22 -16.53 -2.21
N GLY A 26 7.42 -16.23 -2.67
CA GLY A 26 8.68 -16.55 -2.00
C GLY A 26 8.91 -15.79 -0.69
N LEU A 27 9.87 -16.29 0.10
CA LEU A 27 10.23 -15.74 1.41
C LEU A 27 10.55 -14.23 1.36
N PHE A 28 11.23 -13.76 0.31
CA PHE A 28 11.61 -12.34 0.20
C PHE A 28 10.38 -11.41 0.17
N LYS A 29 9.35 -11.78 -0.58
CA LYS A 29 8.10 -11.02 -0.66
C LYS A 29 7.39 -10.97 0.69
N GLN A 30 7.34 -12.10 1.39
CA GLN A 30 6.73 -12.19 2.72
C GLN A 30 7.51 -11.37 3.76
N LEU A 31 8.85 -11.46 3.74
CA LEU A 31 9.72 -10.69 4.63
C LEU A 31 9.55 -9.18 4.40
N LYS A 32 9.58 -8.75 3.14
CA LYS A 32 9.38 -7.35 2.76
C LYS A 32 8.02 -6.84 3.20
N LYS A 33 6.95 -7.62 2.96
CA LYS A 33 5.60 -7.31 3.46
C LYS A 33 5.60 -7.14 4.98
N ALA A 34 6.13 -8.11 5.72
CA ALA A 34 6.12 -8.08 7.19
C ALA A 34 6.89 -6.88 7.75
N LEU A 35 8.04 -6.54 7.15
CA LEU A 35 8.81 -5.35 7.54
C LEU A 35 8.01 -4.07 7.29
N LEU A 36 7.41 -3.93 6.10
CA LEU A 36 6.61 -2.77 5.74
C LEU A 36 5.39 -2.61 6.66
N GLU A 37 4.65 -3.68 6.92
CA GLU A 37 3.50 -3.65 7.83
C GLU A 37 3.90 -3.29 9.26
N ARG A 38 5.07 -3.76 9.72
CA ARG A 38 5.58 -3.41 11.06
C ARG A 38 6.01 -1.95 11.15
N MET A 39 6.64 -1.42 10.10
CA MET A 39 6.98 0.00 10.03
C MET A 39 5.71 0.86 9.97
N LEU A 40 4.76 0.52 9.11
CA LEU A 40 3.46 1.18 9.01
C LEU A 40 2.69 1.13 10.34
N GLY A 41 2.73 0.01 11.05
CA GLY A 41 2.08 -0.15 12.35
C GLY A 41 2.66 0.74 13.46
N ALA A 42 3.90 1.21 13.32
CA ALA A 42 4.54 2.11 14.27
C ALA A 42 4.18 3.59 14.02
N GLU A 43 3.86 3.99 12.79
CA GLU A 43 3.52 5.39 12.45
C GLU A 43 2.31 5.95 13.24
N PRO A 44 1.19 5.21 13.45
CA PRO A 44 0.07 5.69 14.25
C PRO A 44 0.43 6.00 15.70
N ASN A 45 1.46 5.35 16.27
CA ASN A 45 1.89 5.62 17.64
C ASN A 45 2.41 7.06 17.75
N VAL A 46 3.11 7.53 16.72
CA VAL A 46 3.62 8.90 16.63
C VAL A 46 2.50 9.89 16.36
N HIS A 47 1.57 9.57 15.45
CA HIS A 47 0.44 10.46 15.11
C HIS A 47 -0.56 10.63 16.26
N LEU A 48 -0.92 9.54 16.94
CA LEU A 48 -1.90 9.54 18.01
C LEU A 48 -1.29 9.86 19.38
N GLY A 49 0.03 9.71 19.54
CA GLY A 49 0.75 9.96 20.79
C GLY A 49 0.59 8.87 21.86
N TYR A 50 0.02 7.72 21.52
CA TYR A 50 -0.16 6.58 22.43
C TYR A 50 -0.08 5.24 21.70
N GLU A 51 0.30 4.17 22.39
CA GLU A 51 0.42 2.83 21.82
C GLU A 51 -0.92 2.08 21.70
N LYS A 52 -0.95 0.98 20.95
CA LYS A 52 -2.16 0.15 20.84
C LYS A 52 -2.49 -0.45 22.21
N GLY A 53 -3.68 -0.14 22.72
CA GLY A 53 -4.18 -0.67 24.00
C GLY A 53 -3.91 0.23 25.21
N ASP A 54 -3.25 1.37 25.00
CA ASP A 54 -3.00 2.35 26.06
C ASP A 54 -4.31 3.03 26.53
N SER A 55 -4.43 3.26 27.84
CA SER A 55 -5.55 3.97 28.44
C SER A 55 -5.60 5.44 28.02
N ALA A 56 -4.45 6.03 27.65
CA ALA A 56 -4.36 7.39 27.11
C ALA A 56 -5.21 7.60 25.85
N GLY A 57 -5.49 6.52 25.10
CA GLY A 57 -6.36 6.58 23.93
C GLY A 57 -7.85 6.74 24.24
N ARG A 58 -8.30 6.44 25.46
CA ARG A 58 -9.73 6.47 25.83
C ARG A 58 -10.20 7.91 26.00
N GLY A 59 -11.15 8.35 25.17
CA GLY A 59 -11.69 9.71 25.23
C GLY A 59 -10.81 10.78 24.58
N SER A 60 -9.75 10.39 23.86
CA SER A 60 -8.86 11.30 23.12
C SER A 60 -9.50 11.96 21.89
N GLY A 61 -10.74 11.59 21.54
CA GLY A 61 -11.45 12.10 20.37
C GLY A 61 -10.99 11.52 19.03
N ASN A 62 -9.82 10.88 18.95
CA ASN A 62 -9.37 10.14 17.77
C ASN A 62 -8.78 8.78 18.16
N SER A 63 -9.30 7.71 17.54
CA SER A 63 -8.90 6.33 17.83
C SER A 63 -8.44 5.59 16.59
N ARG A 64 -7.68 4.51 16.79
CA ARG A 64 -7.34 3.58 15.70
C ARG A 64 -8.62 2.93 15.16
N ASN A 65 -8.81 2.94 13.85
CA ASN A 65 -9.99 2.42 13.16
C ASN A 65 -9.62 1.25 12.23
N GLY A 66 -8.92 0.27 12.78
CA GLY A 66 -8.47 -0.92 12.05
C GLY A 66 -7.45 -0.61 10.95
N TYR A 67 -7.49 -1.44 9.90
CA TYR A 67 -6.57 -1.40 8.78
C TYR A 67 -7.34 -1.38 7.46
N CYS A 68 -6.82 -0.69 6.45
CA CYS A 68 -7.28 -0.77 5.07
C CYS A 68 -6.28 -1.56 4.23
N GLY A 69 -6.79 -2.46 3.39
CA GLY A 69 -5.97 -3.19 2.42
C GLY A 69 -5.57 -2.28 1.27
N LYS A 70 -4.29 -2.31 0.90
CA LYS A 70 -3.77 -1.63 -0.29
C LYS A 70 -2.73 -2.49 -0.99
N THR A 71 -2.96 -2.75 -2.27
CA THR A 71 -1.98 -3.39 -3.13
C THR A 71 -0.99 -2.35 -3.67
N VAL A 72 0.29 -2.53 -3.38
CA VAL A 72 1.38 -1.66 -3.85
C VAL A 72 2.29 -2.47 -4.76
N LEU A 73 2.56 -1.92 -5.95
CA LEU A 73 3.45 -2.51 -6.92
C LEU A 73 4.91 -2.21 -6.53
N SER A 74 5.71 -3.27 -6.40
CA SER A 74 7.16 -3.24 -6.25
C SER A 74 7.83 -3.92 -7.45
N ASP A 75 9.16 -3.81 -7.54
CA ASP A 75 9.94 -4.45 -8.60
C ASP A 75 9.80 -5.98 -8.61
N GLU A 76 9.58 -6.58 -7.43
CA GLU A 76 9.38 -8.02 -7.22
C GLU A 76 7.92 -8.46 -7.39
N GLY A 77 7.00 -7.53 -7.70
CA GLY A 77 5.58 -7.81 -7.89
C GLY A 77 4.64 -7.03 -6.97
N ALA A 78 3.38 -7.43 -6.96
CA ALA A 78 2.33 -6.81 -6.16
C ALA A 78 2.43 -7.24 -4.69
N LEU A 79 2.39 -6.27 -3.77
CA LEU A 79 2.38 -6.47 -2.32
C LEU A 79 1.06 -5.99 -1.74
N ASP A 80 0.29 -6.90 -1.15
CA ASP A 80 -0.90 -6.54 -0.38
C ASP A 80 -0.51 -6.15 1.04
N LEU A 81 -0.72 -4.88 1.37
CA LEU A 81 -0.36 -4.29 2.65
C LEU A 81 -1.58 -3.89 3.47
N SER A 82 -1.46 -4.08 4.79
CA SER A 82 -2.43 -3.62 5.78
C SER A 82 -2.02 -2.24 6.31
N ILE A 83 -2.66 -1.18 5.83
CA ILE A 83 -2.33 0.20 6.21
C ILE A 83 -3.21 0.64 7.39
N PRO A 84 -2.65 1.14 8.50
CA PRO A 84 -3.44 1.60 9.63
C PRO A 84 -4.22 2.87 9.31
N ARG A 85 -5.39 3.03 9.94
CA ARG A 85 -6.25 4.21 9.80
C ARG A 85 -6.68 4.75 11.16
N ASP A 86 -6.91 6.05 11.25
CA ASP A 86 -7.58 6.69 12.38
C ASP A 86 -9.08 6.92 12.11
N GLN A 87 -9.84 7.12 13.17
CA GLN A 87 -11.30 7.31 13.11
C GLN A 87 -11.66 8.63 12.40
N ASN A 88 -10.87 9.69 12.64
CA ASN A 88 -11.10 11.01 12.06
C ASN A 88 -10.54 11.14 10.64
N GLY A 89 -9.80 10.16 10.13
CA GLY A 89 -9.21 10.16 8.78
C GLY A 89 -8.05 11.16 8.58
N THR A 90 -7.52 11.70 9.66
CA THR A 90 -6.45 12.71 9.71
C THR A 90 -5.05 12.11 9.57
N PHE A 91 -4.90 10.80 9.77
CA PHE A 91 -3.62 10.12 9.66
C PHE A 91 -3.15 10.06 8.20
N GLU A 92 -1.90 10.49 7.95
CA GLU A 92 -1.25 10.41 6.65
C GLU A 92 0.03 9.55 6.72
N PRO A 93 -0.02 8.29 6.25
CA PRO A 93 1.14 7.41 6.28
C PRO A 93 2.25 7.95 5.37
N GLN A 94 3.47 7.97 5.90
CA GLN A 94 4.63 8.54 5.20
C GLN A 94 5.27 7.50 4.27
N LEU A 95 5.38 6.25 4.73
CA LEU A 95 5.96 5.16 3.94
C LEU A 95 5.15 4.86 2.66
N VAL A 96 3.82 4.89 2.77
CA VAL A 96 2.89 4.58 1.67
C VAL A 96 1.82 5.67 1.58
N THR A 97 2.18 6.79 0.96
CA THR A 97 1.27 7.95 0.82
C THR A 97 -0.08 7.59 0.18
N LYS A 98 -1.13 8.31 0.55
CA LYS A 98 -2.49 8.13 0.01
C LYS A 98 -2.48 8.32 -1.52
N GLY A 99 -3.21 7.47 -2.24
CA GLY A 99 -3.36 7.53 -3.70
C GLY A 99 -2.18 6.99 -4.54
N LYS A 100 -0.98 6.76 -3.97
CA LYS A 100 0.14 6.17 -4.73
C LYS A 100 0.06 4.64 -4.76
N THR A 101 0.23 4.03 -5.92
CA THR A 101 0.19 2.55 -6.10
C THR A 101 1.56 1.92 -6.31
N ARG A 102 2.65 2.71 -6.31
CA ARG A 102 4.04 2.23 -6.45
C ARG A 102 4.90 2.70 -5.27
N PHE A 103 5.83 1.86 -4.84
CA PHE A 103 6.90 2.26 -3.91
C PHE A 103 7.94 3.13 -4.64
N GLY A 104 8.41 4.20 -3.99
CA GLY A 104 9.50 5.06 -4.49
C GLY A 104 9.18 5.91 -5.74
N GLY A 105 8.08 5.63 -6.45
CA GLY A 105 7.69 6.36 -7.65
C GLY A 105 6.95 7.66 -7.33
N GLU A 106 7.46 8.77 -7.84
CA GLU A 106 6.60 9.89 -8.25
C GLU A 106 5.43 9.33 -9.08
N ALA A 107 4.25 9.91 -8.88
CA ALA A 107 3.00 9.42 -9.46
C ALA A 107 3.20 8.99 -10.92
N CYS A 108 2.76 7.77 -11.27
CA CYS A 108 2.72 7.33 -12.65
C CYS A 108 2.06 8.46 -13.47
N PRO A 109 2.76 9.09 -14.44
CA PRO A 109 2.13 10.10 -15.26
C PRO A 109 0.93 9.43 -15.91
N ARG A 110 -0.27 10.02 -15.72
CA ARG A 110 -1.47 9.56 -16.42
C ARG A 110 -1.15 9.60 -17.91
N ALA A 111 -0.88 8.44 -18.50
CA ALA A 111 -0.77 8.30 -19.94
C ALA A 111 -2.07 8.87 -20.54
N GLY A 112 -1.91 9.87 -21.41
CA GLY A 112 -3.00 10.65 -21.95
C GLY A 112 -4.09 9.77 -22.56
N GLN A 113 -5.33 9.99 -22.12
CA GLN A 113 -6.49 9.76 -22.98
C GLN A 113 -7.13 11.12 -23.24
N GLY A 114 -6.61 11.78 -24.26
CA GLY A 114 -7.36 12.81 -24.97
C GLY A 114 -8.58 12.15 -25.59
N ARG A 115 -9.74 12.26 -24.93
CA ARG A 115 -11.03 12.11 -25.61
C ARG A 115 -11.35 13.45 -26.26
N THR A 116 -10.90 13.65 -27.50
CA THR A 116 -11.51 14.67 -28.36
C THR A 116 -12.95 14.27 -28.59
N ARG A 117 -13.91 15.04 -28.06
CA ARG A 117 -15.31 14.93 -28.44
C ARG A 117 -15.40 15.23 -29.94
N GLY A 118 -15.59 14.19 -30.75
CA GLY A 118 -15.94 14.34 -32.15
C GLY A 118 -17.27 15.07 -32.25
N THR A 119 -17.23 16.35 -32.61
CA THR A 119 -18.37 17.07 -33.13
C THR A 119 -18.57 16.64 -34.58
N THR A 120 -19.49 15.73 -34.83
CA THR A 120 -20.03 15.53 -36.19
C THR A 120 -21.39 16.19 -36.25
N GLY A 121 -21.40 17.43 -36.73
CA GLY A 121 -22.58 18.03 -37.32
C GLY A 121 -22.75 17.50 -38.75
N SER A 122 -23.94 17.04 -39.07
CA SER A 122 -24.48 16.89 -40.44
C SER A 122 -26.01 16.95 -40.30
N SER A 123 -26.64 18.11 -40.48
CA SER A 123 -27.22 18.58 -41.74
C SER A 123 -28.41 17.73 -42.23
N GLY A 124 -29.62 18.25 -41.94
CA GLY A 124 -30.83 18.35 -42.78
C GLY A 124 -31.27 17.26 -43.78
N SER A 125 -32.53 16.85 -43.67
CA SER A 125 -33.60 16.81 -44.70
C SER A 125 -34.76 15.95 -44.13
N MET A 126 -36.01 16.42 -43.94
CA MET A 126 -37.06 16.84 -44.89
C MET A 126 -37.39 15.79 -45.98
N ALA A 127 -38.45 15.00 -45.76
CA ALA A 127 -39.45 14.49 -46.73
C ALA A 127 -40.44 13.59 -45.95
N ALA A 128 -41.74 13.93 -45.91
CA ALA A 128 -42.83 13.31 -46.71
C ALA A 128 -43.05 11.82 -46.33
N GLU A 129 -44.20 11.36 -45.86
CA GLU A 129 -45.60 11.61 -46.24
C GLU A 129 -46.51 11.19 -45.07
#